data_AF-K5BK69-F1
#
_entry.id   AF-K5BK69-F1
#
_cell.length_a   1.000
_cell.length_b   1.000
_cell.length_c   1.000
_cell.angle_alpha   90.00
_cell.angle_beta   90.00
_cell.angle_gamma   90.00
#
_symmetry.space_group_name_H-M   'P 1'
#
loop_
_entity.id
_entity.type
_entity.pdbx_description
1 polymer ?
#
loop_
_entity_poly.entity_id
_entity_poly.type
_entity_poly.pdbx_seq_one_letter_code
_entity_poly.pdbx_strand_id
1 'polypeptide(L)'
;MRSFLAVLVAGLMAVVAPTVPVAHADPETQPVGAPTIPDGPAQAWILADMDTGEVLAARNEHGQYAPASTIKVLLALTVLNEVPLDATVVANEADTQVECNCAGVQPGRAYTARQLLEALLLVSGNDAANTLATMLGGHDVAVTKMNATAALVGAYGTNAGTPSGLDGPGIAMWSSPRDLAVIFRAAMANPVFAAITAQPTAVFPTAKGDKVLVNQNELLRRYPGAFGGKTGFTDLAKKTYVGGAQRDGRRLVVALMYGLDKPGQTYWDQAMGLLDWGFAQPRGNSIGTL
;
A
#
# COMPACT_ATOMS: atom_id res chain seq x y z
N MET A 1 41.98 -45.48 58.44
CA MET A 1 40.72 -44.84 58.88
C MET A 1 40.28 -43.83 57.83
N ARG A 2 39.19 -44.15 57.12
CA ARG A 2 38.29 -43.31 56.29
C ARG A 2 38.89 -42.33 55.25
N SER A 3 38.96 -42.81 54.01
CA SER A 3 39.03 -42.01 52.78
C SER A 3 37.71 -41.24 52.56
N PHE A 4 37.78 -39.93 52.31
CA PHE A 4 36.62 -39.12 51.89
C PHE A 4 36.58 -39.04 50.36
N LEU A 5 35.53 -39.62 49.78
CA LEU A 5 35.19 -39.53 48.37
C LEU A 5 34.39 -38.23 48.15
N ALA A 6 34.96 -37.25 47.44
CA ALA A 6 34.23 -36.05 47.04
C ALA A 6 33.40 -36.38 45.80
N VAL A 7 32.07 -36.40 45.95
CA VAL A 7 31.11 -36.54 44.84
C VAL A 7 30.91 -35.15 44.23
N LEU A 8 31.40 -34.95 43.01
CA LEU A 8 31.09 -33.77 42.20
C LEU A 8 29.70 -33.99 41.57
N VAL A 9 28.69 -33.25 42.04
CA VAL A 9 27.38 -33.20 41.38
C VAL A 9 27.46 -32.16 40.27
N ALA A 10 27.58 -32.61 39.03
CA ALA A 10 27.45 -31.77 37.84
C ALA A 10 25.96 -31.47 37.62
N GLY A 11 25.51 -30.28 38.02
CA GLY A 11 24.16 -29.78 37.72
C GLY A 11 24.05 -29.44 36.23
N LEU A 12 23.31 -30.24 35.48
CA LEU A 12 22.94 -29.96 34.09
C LEU A 12 21.87 -28.85 34.12
N MET A 13 22.25 -27.58 33.94
CA MET A 13 21.28 -26.52 33.68
C MET A 13 20.75 -26.67 32.25
N ALA A 14 19.51 -27.13 32.13
CA ALA A 14 18.77 -27.06 30.88
C ALA A 14 18.54 -25.58 30.53
N VAL A 15 19.25 -25.09 29.50
CA VAL A 15 18.96 -23.78 28.91
C VAL A 15 17.65 -23.93 28.15
N VAL A 16 16.55 -23.53 28.78
CA VAL A 16 15.27 -23.35 28.10
C VAL A 16 15.42 -22.09 27.25
N ALA A 17 15.67 -22.27 25.96
CA ALA A 17 15.59 -21.16 25.01
C ALA A 17 14.15 -20.60 25.05
N PRO A 18 13.95 -19.28 25.20
CA PRO A 18 12.61 -18.71 25.13
C PRO A 18 12.05 -19.00 23.74
N THR A 19 10.95 -19.76 23.68
CA THR A 19 10.17 -19.89 22.46
C THR A 19 9.57 -18.54 22.15
N VAL A 20 10.10 -17.86 21.13
CA VAL A 20 9.47 -16.65 20.59
C VAL A 20 8.09 -17.10 20.09
N PRO A 21 6.99 -16.54 20.60
CA PRO A 21 5.67 -16.91 20.11
C PRO A 21 5.61 -16.56 18.62
N VAL A 22 5.34 -17.57 17.79
CA VAL A 22 4.95 -17.34 16.40
C VAL A 22 3.65 -16.56 16.46
N ALA A 23 3.65 -15.32 15.97
CA ALA A 23 2.43 -14.53 15.88
C ALA A 23 1.40 -15.32 15.08
N HIS A 24 0.35 -15.81 15.75
CA HIS A 24 -0.83 -16.31 15.07
C HIS A 24 -1.40 -15.14 14.28
N ALA A 25 -1.57 -15.30 12.97
CA ALA A 25 -2.32 -14.33 12.18
C ALA A 25 -3.69 -14.17 12.85
N ASP A 26 -4.11 -12.93 13.11
CA ASP A 26 -5.45 -12.69 13.64
C ASP A 26 -6.47 -13.44 12.78
N PRO A 27 -7.45 -14.11 13.42
CA PRO A 27 -8.46 -14.86 12.69
C PRO A 27 -9.20 -13.90 11.75
N GLU A 28 -9.61 -14.42 10.61
CA GLU A 28 -10.51 -13.71 9.71
C GLU A 28 -11.77 -13.27 10.48
N THR A 29 -12.08 -11.99 10.42
CA THR A 29 -13.22 -11.38 11.09
C THR A 29 -14.26 -10.99 10.05
N GLN A 30 -15.50 -11.44 10.28
CA GLN A 30 -16.67 -11.13 9.46
C GLN A 30 -17.93 -11.13 10.34
N PRO A 31 -19.04 -10.53 9.90
CA PRO A 31 -20.27 -10.53 10.68
C PRO A 31 -20.81 -11.95 10.88
N VAL A 32 -21.45 -12.16 12.04
CA VAL A 32 -22.04 -13.46 12.39
C VAL A 32 -23.11 -13.85 11.36
N GLY A 33 -23.01 -15.07 10.83
CA GLY A 33 -23.96 -15.59 9.83
C GLY A 33 -23.73 -15.07 8.40
N ALA A 34 -22.71 -14.26 8.16
CA ALA A 34 -22.32 -13.89 6.80
C ALA A 34 -21.80 -15.11 6.03
N PRO A 35 -21.95 -15.15 4.68
CA PRO A 35 -21.37 -16.20 3.85
C PRO A 35 -19.85 -16.32 4.07
N THR A 36 -19.30 -17.50 3.78
CA THR A 36 -17.84 -17.71 3.81
C THR A 36 -17.13 -16.77 2.83
N ILE A 37 -16.07 -16.12 3.29
CA ILE A 37 -15.22 -15.28 2.45
C ILE A 37 -14.34 -16.17 1.55
N PRO A 38 -14.17 -15.83 0.26
CA PRO A 38 -13.26 -16.56 -0.62
C PRO A 38 -11.81 -16.50 -0.10
N ASP A 39 -11.15 -17.66 -0.02
CA ASP A 39 -9.73 -17.74 0.33
C ASP A 39 -8.84 -17.07 -0.76
N GLY A 40 -7.63 -16.68 -0.38
CA GLY A 40 -6.69 -16.08 -1.30
C GLY A 40 -5.26 -15.96 -0.78
N PRO A 41 -4.33 -15.46 -1.63
CA PRO A 41 -2.91 -15.43 -1.32
C PRO A 41 -2.47 -14.40 -0.28
N ALA A 42 -3.19 -13.28 -0.09
CA ALA A 42 -2.83 -12.23 0.86
C ALA A 42 -2.95 -12.74 2.30
N GLN A 43 -1.90 -12.52 3.11
CA GLN A 43 -1.89 -12.95 4.51
C GLN A 43 -2.58 -11.94 5.44
N ALA A 44 -2.74 -10.69 4.99
CA ALA A 44 -3.49 -9.67 5.68
C ALA A 44 -4.29 -8.82 4.70
N TRP A 45 -5.54 -8.49 5.04
CA TRP A 45 -6.42 -7.70 4.19
C TRP A 45 -7.57 -7.05 4.95
N ILE A 46 -8.21 -6.07 4.31
CA ILE A 46 -9.44 -5.43 4.79
C ILE A 46 -10.37 -5.16 3.61
N LEU A 47 -11.67 -5.23 3.87
CA LEU A 47 -12.73 -4.79 2.97
C LEU A 47 -13.65 -3.82 3.72
N ALA A 48 -13.78 -2.60 3.20
CA ALA A 48 -14.54 -1.54 3.85
C ALA A 48 -15.39 -0.73 2.87
N ASP A 49 -16.45 -0.11 3.37
CA ASP A 49 -17.25 0.85 2.64
C ASP A 49 -16.55 2.21 2.63
N MET A 50 -16.33 2.78 1.43
CA MET A 50 -15.63 4.06 1.29
C MET A 50 -16.45 5.25 1.76
N ASP A 51 -17.78 5.16 1.74
CA ASP A 51 -18.66 6.26 2.07
C ASP A 51 -18.84 6.32 3.59
N THR A 52 -19.25 5.21 4.19
CA THR A 52 -19.54 5.16 5.63
C THR A 52 -18.27 4.94 6.47
N GLY A 53 -17.27 4.26 5.92
CA GLY A 53 -16.11 3.79 6.66
C GLY A 53 -16.36 2.48 7.41
N GLU A 54 -17.53 1.85 7.26
CA GLU A 54 -17.83 0.55 7.86
C GLU A 54 -16.85 -0.51 7.33
N VAL A 55 -16.23 -1.27 8.23
CA VAL A 55 -15.41 -2.43 7.89
C VAL A 55 -16.34 -3.63 7.76
N LEU A 56 -16.41 -4.22 6.56
CA LEU A 56 -17.27 -5.36 6.27
C LEU A 56 -16.62 -6.67 6.71
N ALA A 57 -15.33 -6.82 6.46
CA ALA A 57 -14.55 -7.98 6.87
C ALA A 57 -13.05 -7.66 6.84
N ALA A 58 -12.27 -8.45 7.56
CA ALA A 58 -10.83 -8.28 7.66
C ALA A 58 -10.09 -9.57 8.00
N ARG A 59 -8.78 -9.57 7.76
CA ARG A 59 -7.83 -10.54 8.29
C ARG A 59 -6.55 -9.81 8.66
N ASN A 60 -6.19 -9.79 9.94
CA ASN A 60 -5.00 -9.11 10.44
C ASN A 60 -4.83 -7.67 9.91
N GLU A 61 -5.92 -6.90 9.91
CA GLU A 61 -6.02 -5.56 9.33
C GLU A 61 -5.17 -4.51 10.06
N HIS A 62 -4.72 -4.81 11.27
CA HIS A 62 -3.82 -3.98 12.08
C HIS A 62 -2.36 -4.46 12.07
N GLY A 63 -2.08 -5.59 11.41
CA GLY A 63 -0.71 -6.11 11.30
C GLY A 63 0.22 -5.15 10.56
N GLN A 64 1.47 -5.09 11.00
CA GLN A 64 2.50 -4.23 10.39
C GLN A 64 3.24 -4.96 9.27
N TYR A 65 3.15 -4.41 8.06
CA TYR A 65 3.74 -4.96 6.86
C TYR A 65 4.39 -3.86 6.03
N ALA A 66 5.48 -4.18 5.33
CA ALA A 66 6.04 -3.25 4.35
C ALA A 66 5.00 -2.97 3.24
N PRO A 67 4.74 -1.69 2.89
CA PRO A 67 3.68 -1.34 1.94
C PRO A 67 4.10 -1.53 0.48
N ALA A 68 5.40 -1.56 0.19
CA ALA A 68 5.90 -1.35 -1.17
C ALA A 68 5.25 -0.10 -1.81
N SER A 69 4.99 -0.14 -3.12
CA SER A 69 4.47 1.02 -3.87
C SER A 69 3.02 1.43 -3.55
N THR A 70 2.28 0.76 -2.66
CA THR A 70 0.98 1.29 -2.22
C THR A 70 1.14 2.58 -1.40
N ILE A 71 2.30 2.79 -0.75
CA ILE A 71 2.60 4.04 -0.04
C ILE A 71 2.66 5.26 -0.96
N LYS A 72 2.79 5.07 -2.28
CA LYS A 72 2.71 6.17 -3.26
C LYS A 72 1.35 6.86 -3.26
N VAL A 73 0.30 6.21 -2.76
CA VAL A 73 -1.01 6.86 -2.52
C VAL A 73 -0.87 7.95 -1.46
N LEU A 74 -0.10 7.69 -0.38
CA LEU A 74 0.18 8.67 0.66
C LEU A 74 1.01 9.83 0.10
N LEU A 75 2.05 9.55 -0.69
CA LEU A 75 2.83 10.60 -1.37
C LEU A 75 1.93 11.46 -2.28
N ALA A 76 1.08 10.84 -3.09
CA ALA A 76 0.16 11.55 -3.98
C ALA A 76 -0.78 12.47 -3.20
N LEU A 77 -1.34 11.99 -2.09
CA LEU A 77 -2.20 12.80 -1.22
C LEU A 77 -1.43 13.98 -0.60
N THR A 78 -0.21 13.75 -0.10
CA THR A 78 0.66 14.81 0.43
C THR A 78 0.96 15.89 -0.61
N VAL A 79 1.31 15.50 -1.84
CA VAL A 79 1.55 16.44 -2.95
C VAL A 79 0.29 17.23 -3.27
N LEU A 80 -0.87 16.56 -3.41
CA LEU A 80 -2.13 17.21 -3.75
C LEU A 80 -2.63 18.21 -2.69
N ASN A 81 -2.15 18.10 -1.44
CA ASN A 81 -2.48 19.04 -0.37
C ASN A 81 -1.63 20.32 -0.40
N GLU A 82 -0.46 20.31 -1.02
CA GLU A 82 0.52 21.39 -0.91
C GLU A 82 0.98 21.99 -2.24
N VAL A 83 0.93 21.22 -3.33
CA VAL A 83 1.57 21.56 -4.60
C VAL A 83 0.52 21.78 -5.69
N PRO A 84 0.44 22.98 -6.29
CA PRO A 84 -0.40 23.23 -7.47
C PRO A 84 -0.05 22.28 -8.61
N LEU A 85 -1.06 21.82 -9.36
CA LEU A 85 -0.87 20.81 -10.41
C LEU A 85 0.02 21.28 -11.57
N ASP A 86 0.03 22.57 -11.83
CA ASP A 86 0.83 23.25 -12.87
C ASP A 86 2.20 23.73 -12.35
N ALA A 87 2.47 23.61 -11.05
CA ALA A 87 3.78 23.87 -10.51
C ALA A 87 4.80 22.94 -11.16
N THR A 88 5.94 23.51 -11.55
CA THR A 88 7.01 22.80 -12.25
C THR A 88 8.23 22.59 -11.38
N VAL A 89 8.91 21.48 -11.58
CA VAL A 89 10.24 21.20 -11.02
C VAL A 89 11.17 20.73 -12.11
N VAL A 90 12.42 21.20 -12.08
CA VAL A 90 13.49 20.67 -12.93
C VAL A 90 14.07 19.46 -12.23
N ALA A 91 13.91 18.28 -12.83
CA ALA A 91 14.44 17.05 -12.25
C ALA A 91 15.98 17.11 -12.19
N ASN A 92 16.56 16.55 -11.14
CA ASN A 92 18.00 16.47 -10.94
C ASN A 92 18.50 15.02 -11.11
N GLU A 93 19.81 14.81 -11.08
CA GLU A 93 20.39 13.46 -11.27
C GLU A 93 19.94 12.47 -10.18
N ALA A 94 19.88 12.92 -8.92
CA ALA A 94 19.50 12.09 -7.79
C ALA A 94 18.03 11.63 -7.87
N ASP A 95 17.15 12.41 -8.50
CA ASP A 95 15.76 12.00 -8.74
C ASP A 95 15.68 10.70 -9.57
N THR A 96 16.66 10.48 -10.45
CA THR A 96 16.67 9.38 -11.43
C THR A 96 17.61 8.22 -11.11
N GLN A 97 18.48 8.38 -10.11
CA GLN A 97 19.36 7.31 -9.61
C GLN A 97 18.61 6.42 -8.61
N VAL A 98 17.63 5.69 -9.13
CA VAL A 98 16.73 4.85 -8.34
C VAL A 98 16.41 3.55 -9.07
N GLU A 99 16.14 2.49 -8.32
CA GLU A 99 15.65 1.23 -8.88
C GLU A 99 14.32 1.48 -9.64
N CYS A 100 14.18 0.94 -10.86
CA CYS A 100 12.95 1.07 -11.65
C CYS A 100 11.92 0.01 -11.26
N ASN A 101 10.63 0.31 -11.15
CA ASN A 101 9.79 0.99 -12.14
C ASN A 101 10.05 2.48 -12.35
N CYS A 102 10.30 2.90 -13.59
CA CYS A 102 10.57 4.31 -13.95
C CYS A 102 9.64 4.78 -15.07
N ALA A 103 9.14 6.01 -14.97
CA ALA A 103 8.37 6.64 -16.03
C ALA A 103 9.26 7.14 -17.18
N GLY A 104 10.50 7.50 -16.85
CA GLY A 104 11.48 8.10 -17.77
C GLY A 104 11.71 9.58 -17.49
N VAL A 105 11.69 9.98 -16.21
CA VAL A 105 12.12 11.31 -15.78
C VAL A 105 13.56 11.54 -16.26
N GLN A 106 13.85 12.73 -16.77
CA GLN A 106 15.15 13.11 -17.29
C GLN A 106 15.74 14.27 -16.49
N PRO A 107 16.98 14.17 -15.99
CA PRO A 107 17.66 15.29 -15.34
C PRO A 107 17.76 16.51 -16.26
N GLY A 108 17.58 17.70 -15.71
CA GLY A 108 17.57 18.97 -16.44
C GLY A 108 16.26 19.29 -17.17
N ARG A 109 15.28 18.39 -17.17
CA ARG A 109 13.95 18.65 -17.75
C ARG A 109 12.96 19.10 -16.69
N ALA A 110 12.13 20.08 -17.03
CA ALA A 110 10.99 20.51 -16.21
C ALA A 110 9.78 19.57 -16.39
N TYR A 111 9.16 19.20 -15.27
CA TYR A 111 7.93 18.42 -15.21
C TYR A 111 6.90 19.14 -14.34
N THR A 112 5.61 19.06 -14.70
CA THR A 112 4.53 19.52 -13.82
C THR A 112 4.22 18.50 -12.73
N ALA A 113 3.70 18.95 -11.59
CA ALA A 113 3.20 18.06 -10.55
C ALA A 113 2.17 17.05 -11.10
N ARG A 114 1.28 17.49 -12.00
CA ARG A 114 0.31 16.61 -12.69
C ARG A 114 0.98 15.47 -13.46
N GLN A 115 1.99 15.76 -14.28
CA GLN A 115 2.70 14.74 -15.06
C GLN A 115 3.38 13.71 -14.15
N LEU A 116 3.99 14.19 -13.06
CA LEU A 116 4.66 13.32 -12.10
C LEU A 116 3.67 12.47 -11.29
N LEU A 117 2.50 13.02 -10.92
CA LEU A 117 1.42 12.26 -10.27
C LEU A 117 0.85 11.17 -11.20
N GLU A 118 0.68 11.46 -12.49
CA GLU A 118 0.29 10.45 -13.48
C GLU A 118 1.35 9.34 -13.59
N ALA A 119 2.63 9.70 -13.68
CA ALA A 119 3.74 8.75 -13.67
C ALA A 119 3.81 7.89 -12.39
N LEU A 120 3.59 8.51 -11.24
CA LEU A 120 3.58 7.88 -9.93
C LEU A 120 2.47 6.83 -9.83
N LEU A 121 1.25 7.17 -10.27
CA LEU A 121 0.06 6.36 -10.04
C LEU A 121 -0.19 5.32 -11.15
N LEU A 122 0.07 5.64 -12.42
CA LEU A 122 -0.19 4.71 -13.54
C LEU A 122 0.89 3.64 -13.66
N VAL A 123 2.17 4.03 -13.59
CA VAL A 123 3.31 3.13 -13.86
C VAL A 123 4.20 2.91 -12.65
N SER A 124 3.81 3.42 -11.48
CA SER A 124 4.55 3.26 -10.24
C SER A 124 5.96 3.84 -10.27
N GLY A 125 6.17 4.92 -11.04
CA GLY A 125 7.48 5.53 -11.27
C GLY A 125 8.17 5.94 -9.97
N ASN A 126 9.31 5.33 -9.65
CA ASN A 126 10.15 5.68 -8.51
C ASN A 126 10.91 6.98 -8.76
N ASP A 127 11.30 7.21 -10.01
CA ASP A 127 11.86 8.47 -10.50
C ASP A 127 10.87 9.63 -10.33
N ALA A 128 9.60 9.41 -10.65
CA ALA A 128 8.53 10.37 -10.39
C ALA A 128 8.31 10.60 -8.88
N ALA A 129 8.41 9.55 -8.06
CA ALA A 129 8.29 9.68 -6.60
C ALA A 129 9.40 10.55 -5.99
N ASN A 130 10.64 10.35 -6.41
CA ASN A 130 11.77 11.16 -5.95
C ASN A 130 11.65 12.61 -6.44
N THR A 131 11.23 12.81 -7.70
CA THR A 131 11.02 14.16 -8.25
C THR A 131 9.91 14.91 -7.50
N LEU A 132 8.81 14.23 -7.15
CA LEU A 132 7.75 14.80 -6.30
C LEU A 132 8.25 15.09 -4.88
N ALA A 133 9.12 14.25 -4.32
CA ALA A 133 9.76 14.53 -3.04
C ALA A 133 10.63 15.80 -3.11
N THR A 134 11.34 16.01 -4.22
CA THR A 134 12.07 17.26 -4.49
C THR A 134 11.12 18.47 -4.50
N MET A 135 9.92 18.37 -5.10
CA MET A 135 8.89 19.43 -5.03
C MET A 135 8.44 19.74 -3.60
N LEU A 136 8.42 18.73 -2.72
CA LEU A 136 8.01 18.87 -1.32
C LEU A 136 9.12 19.43 -0.41
N GLY A 137 10.34 19.64 -0.92
CA GLY A 137 11.49 20.13 -0.15
C GLY A 137 12.62 19.11 0.02
N GLY A 138 12.62 18.02 -0.75
CA GLY A 138 13.61 16.95 -0.71
C GLY A 138 13.12 15.71 0.03
N HIS A 139 13.90 14.62 -0.06
CA HIS A 139 13.54 13.29 0.43
C HIS A 139 13.03 13.28 1.88
N ASP A 140 13.85 13.76 2.83
CA ASP A 140 13.53 13.66 4.27
C ASP A 140 12.34 14.55 4.66
N VAL A 141 12.23 15.72 4.02
CA VAL A 141 11.09 16.63 4.19
C VAL A 141 9.81 15.98 3.66
N ALA A 142 9.87 15.34 2.49
CA ALA A 142 8.75 14.62 1.92
C ALA A 142 8.30 13.46 2.82
N VAL A 143 9.23 12.65 3.33
CA VAL A 143 8.92 11.56 4.27
C VAL A 143 8.27 12.09 5.56
N THR A 144 8.80 13.20 6.10
CA THR A 144 8.21 13.86 7.27
C THR A 144 6.77 14.31 6.99
N LYS A 145 6.53 14.96 5.85
CA LYS A 145 5.20 15.41 5.42
C LYS A 145 4.24 14.24 5.13
N MET A 146 4.74 13.13 4.59
CA MET A 146 3.95 11.92 4.39
C MET A 146 3.48 11.35 5.72
N ASN A 147 4.38 11.24 6.71
CA ASN A 147 3.99 10.76 8.05
C ASN A 147 3.03 11.73 8.76
N ALA A 148 3.20 13.04 8.59
CA ALA A 148 2.23 14.03 9.06
C ALA A 148 0.86 13.87 8.36
N THR A 149 0.86 13.60 7.05
CA THR A 149 -0.36 13.33 6.27
C THR A 149 -1.04 12.05 6.74
N ALA A 150 -0.28 10.98 7.02
CA ALA A 150 -0.82 9.72 7.54
C ALA A 150 -1.51 9.94 8.89
N ALA A 151 -0.87 10.67 9.81
CA ALA A 151 -1.48 11.03 11.09
C ALA A 151 -2.73 11.90 10.92
N LEU A 152 -2.72 12.86 9.98
CA LEU A 152 -3.86 13.74 9.69
C LEU A 152 -5.10 12.97 9.23
N VAL A 153 -4.91 11.90 8.44
CA VAL A 153 -6.02 11.08 7.93
C VAL A 153 -6.40 9.92 8.86
N GLY A 154 -5.70 9.75 9.99
CA GLY A 154 -5.99 8.69 10.98
C GLY A 154 -5.29 7.35 10.71
N ALA A 155 -4.29 7.32 9.83
CA ALA A 155 -3.45 6.15 9.54
C ALA A 155 -2.27 6.05 10.52
N TYR A 156 -2.57 5.86 11.80
CA TYR A 156 -1.59 5.88 12.90
C TYR A 156 -0.68 4.65 12.96
N GLY A 157 -1.04 3.57 12.28
CA GLY A 157 -0.23 2.36 12.13
C GLY A 157 0.76 2.44 10.97
N THR A 158 0.92 3.59 10.34
CA THR A 158 1.77 3.79 9.15
C THR A 158 3.00 4.62 9.46
N ASN A 159 4.15 4.14 8.98
CA ASN A 159 5.40 4.88 8.93
C ASN A 159 5.99 4.75 7.52
N ALA A 160 5.96 5.83 6.75
CA ALA A 160 6.69 5.93 5.49
C ALA A 160 8.18 6.07 5.77
N GLY A 161 8.99 5.21 5.16
CA GLY A 161 10.47 5.29 5.20
C GLY A 161 11.07 5.91 3.93
N THR A 162 10.36 5.81 2.80
CA THR A 162 10.73 6.46 1.53
C THR A 162 9.48 6.98 0.81
N PRO A 163 9.62 7.96 -0.10
CA PRO A 163 8.51 8.44 -0.93
C PRO A 163 7.92 7.36 -1.86
N SER A 164 8.77 6.45 -2.32
CA SER A 164 8.41 5.44 -3.32
C SER A 164 7.89 4.14 -2.70
N GLY A 165 8.22 3.85 -1.45
CA GLY A 165 8.00 2.53 -0.87
C GLY A 165 9.05 1.50 -1.27
N LEU A 166 10.19 1.93 -1.83
CA LEU A 166 11.37 1.07 -1.90
C LEU A 166 11.92 0.85 -0.49
N ASP A 167 12.23 -0.41 -0.20
CA ASP A 167 12.89 -0.82 1.02
C ASP A 167 14.42 -0.74 0.85
N GLY A 168 15.15 -0.74 1.96
CA GLY A 168 16.62 -0.75 1.93
C GLY A 168 17.22 -0.92 3.32
N PRO A 169 18.53 -1.22 3.40
CA PRO A 169 19.21 -1.35 4.68
C PRO A 169 19.02 -0.09 5.55
N GLY A 170 18.53 -0.28 6.78
CA GLY A 170 18.31 0.82 7.73
C GLY A 170 17.04 1.65 7.49
N ILE A 171 16.24 1.34 6.47
CA ILE A 171 14.98 2.04 6.20
C ILE A 171 13.85 1.33 6.95
N ALA A 172 13.37 1.99 8.00
CA ALA A 172 12.20 1.55 8.75
C ALA A 172 10.93 1.99 8.01
N MET A 173 10.08 1.05 7.58
CA MET A 173 8.84 1.35 6.87
C MET A 173 7.79 0.25 7.07
N TRP A 174 6.56 0.65 7.38
CA TRP A 174 5.43 -0.26 7.51
C TRP A 174 4.10 0.48 7.34
N SER A 175 3.05 -0.27 7.07
CA SER A 175 1.65 0.13 7.14
C SER A 175 0.80 -1.09 7.51
N SER A 176 -0.51 -0.96 7.49
CA SER A 176 -1.48 -2.03 7.74
C SER A 176 -2.55 -2.03 6.65
N PRO A 177 -3.28 -3.14 6.43
CA PRO A 177 -4.41 -3.13 5.50
C PRO A 177 -5.42 -2.02 5.82
N ARG A 178 -5.77 -1.83 7.10
CA ARG A 178 -6.66 -0.76 7.55
C ARG A 178 -6.14 0.61 7.14
N ASP A 179 -4.89 0.90 7.41
CA ASP A 179 -4.32 2.21 7.14
C ASP A 179 -4.19 2.49 5.64
N LEU A 180 -3.86 1.48 4.82
CA LEU A 180 -3.90 1.63 3.37
C LEU A 180 -5.32 1.97 2.88
N ALA A 181 -6.36 1.34 3.44
CA ALA A 181 -7.75 1.68 3.13
C ALA A 181 -8.13 3.10 3.58
N VAL A 182 -7.70 3.54 4.76
CA VAL A 182 -7.88 4.91 5.27
C VAL A 182 -7.22 5.94 4.34
N ILE A 183 -5.94 5.72 4.00
CA ILE A 183 -5.17 6.59 3.11
C ILE A 183 -5.82 6.67 1.72
N PHE A 184 -6.22 5.52 1.17
CA PHE A 184 -6.87 5.48 -0.14
C PHE A 184 -8.26 6.13 -0.14
N ARG A 185 -9.06 5.94 0.92
CA ARG A 185 -10.34 6.63 1.11
C ARG A 185 -10.16 8.15 1.14
N ALA A 186 -9.17 8.64 1.91
CA ALA A 186 -8.85 10.06 1.97
C ALA A 186 -8.37 10.60 0.61
N ALA A 187 -7.51 9.86 -0.09
CA ALA A 187 -7.04 10.24 -1.42
C ALA A 187 -8.19 10.29 -2.45
N MET A 188 -9.11 9.32 -2.44
CA MET A 188 -10.27 9.27 -3.32
C MET A 188 -11.29 10.41 -3.09
N ALA A 189 -11.24 11.11 -1.95
CA ALA A 189 -12.03 12.31 -1.74
C ALA A 189 -11.52 13.51 -2.58
N ASN A 190 -10.27 13.46 -3.06
CA ASN A 190 -9.74 14.44 -3.99
C ASN A 190 -10.10 14.05 -5.45
N PRO A 191 -10.84 14.89 -6.19
CA PRO A 191 -11.29 14.55 -7.54
C PRO A 191 -10.15 14.40 -8.55
N VAL A 192 -9.00 15.04 -8.31
CA VAL A 192 -7.81 14.90 -9.16
C VAL A 192 -7.18 13.53 -8.98
N PHE A 193 -7.03 13.07 -7.73
CA PHE A 193 -6.54 11.72 -7.45
C PHE A 193 -7.45 10.67 -8.09
N ALA A 194 -8.77 10.80 -7.86
CA ALA A 194 -9.78 9.90 -8.42
C ALA A 194 -9.71 9.84 -9.95
N ALA A 195 -9.52 10.98 -10.62
CA ALA A 195 -9.36 11.03 -12.08
C ALA A 195 -8.07 10.34 -12.55
N ILE A 196 -6.93 10.58 -11.90
CA ILE A 196 -5.65 10.00 -12.31
C ILE A 196 -5.63 8.49 -12.08
N THR A 197 -6.09 7.99 -10.92
CA THR A 197 -6.04 6.55 -10.65
C THR A 197 -6.95 5.73 -11.57
N ALA A 198 -8.02 6.31 -12.09
CA ALA A 198 -8.93 5.70 -13.07
C ALA A 198 -8.47 5.83 -14.52
N GLN A 199 -7.49 6.71 -14.81
CA GLN A 199 -7.05 7.00 -16.17
C GLN A 199 -6.39 5.77 -16.80
N PRO A 200 -6.79 5.34 -18.01
CA PRO A 200 -6.20 4.17 -18.65
C PRO A 200 -4.76 4.44 -19.15
N THR A 201 -4.51 5.66 -19.62
CA THR A 201 -3.22 6.07 -20.17
C THR A 201 -2.94 7.56 -19.98
N ALA A 202 -1.68 7.95 -19.82
CA ALA A 202 -1.23 9.35 -19.84
C ALA A 202 -0.05 9.53 -20.80
N VAL A 203 0.17 10.75 -21.30
CA VAL A 203 1.34 11.08 -22.12
C VAL A 203 2.40 11.73 -21.24
N PHE A 204 3.62 11.20 -21.26
CA PHE A 204 4.70 11.63 -20.40
C PHE A 204 5.96 11.98 -21.19
N PRO A 205 6.56 13.16 -20.98
CA PRO A 205 7.69 13.62 -21.77
C PRO A 205 9.00 12.93 -21.32
N THR A 206 9.69 12.26 -22.24
CA THR A 206 10.98 11.59 -21.98
C THR A 206 12.11 12.11 -22.88
N ALA A 207 13.35 11.68 -22.65
CA ALA A 207 14.50 12.02 -23.48
C ALA A 207 14.33 11.68 -24.97
N LYS A 208 13.54 10.65 -25.29
CA LYS A 208 13.29 10.18 -26.67
C LYS A 208 12.02 10.76 -27.29
N GLY A 209 11.42 11.76 -26.64
CA GLY A 209 10.09 12.29 -26.98
C GLY A 209 9.02 11.79 -26.02
N ASP A 210 7.77 12.02 -26.39
CA ASP A 210 6.62 11.66 -25.55
C ASP A 210 6.38 10.14 -25.55
N LYS A 211 6.08 9.61 -24.36
CA LYS A 211 5.79 8.19 -24.12
C LYS A 211 4.39 8.05 -23.55
N VAL A 212 3.64 7.06 -24.03
CA VAL A 212 2.36 6.69 -23.40
C VAL A 212 2.64 5.82 -22.17
N LEU A 213 2.20 6.29 -21.01
CA LEU A 213 2.11 5.53 -19.78
C LEU A 213 0.79 4.78 -19.77
N VAL A 214 0.81 3.47 -19.48
CA VAL A 214 -0.39 2.63 -19.39
C VAL A 214 -0.60 2.25 -17.94
N ASN A 215 -1.82 2.38 -17.44
CA ASN A 215 -2.16 2.06 -16.07
C ASN A 215 -1.98 0.56 -15.79
N GLN A 216 -1.14 0.25 -14.80
CA GLN A 216 -0.80 -1.12 -14.42
C GLN A 216 -1.89 -1.81 -13.57
N ASN A 217 -2.89 -1.07 -13.07
CA ASN A 217 -3.97 -1.63 -12.26
C ASN A 217 -4.91 -2.49 -13.10
N GLU A 218 -4.76 -3.81 -13.01
CA GLU A 218 -5.56 -4.75 -13.79
C GLU A 218 -7.04 -4.76 -13.38
N LEU A 219 -7.37 -4.33 -12.17
CA LEU A 219 -8.75 -4.30 -11.69
C LEU A 219 -9.63 -3.41 -12.57
N LEU A 220 -9.10 -2.28 -13.07
CA LEU A 220 -9.82 -1.35 -13.95
C LEU A 220 -10.33 -2.01 -15.25
N ARG A 221 -9.64 -3.04 -15.73
CA ARG A 221 -10.02 -3.77 -16.96
C ARG A 221 -10.72 -5.09 -16.69
N ARG A 222 -10.56 -5.67 -15.49
CA ARG A 222 -11.08 -7.00 -15.15
C ARG A 222 -12.39 -6.96 -14.36
N TYR A 223 -12.67 -5.87 -13.65
CA TYR A 223 -13.77 -5.82 -12.71
C TYR A 223 -14.72 -4.65 -12.99
N PRO A 224 -15.97 -4.92 -13.45
CA PRO A 224 -16.95 -3.88 -13.69
C PRO A 224 -17.19 -3.03 -12.45
N GLY A 225 -17.13 -1.70 -12.63
CA GLY A 225 -17.28 -0.72 -11.56
C GLY A 225 -16.00 -0.38 -10.81
N ALA A 226 -14.85 -0.98 -11.14
CA ALA A 226 -13.56 -0.56 -10.59
C ALA A 226 -13.27 0.91 -10.92
N PHE A 227 -12.87 1.70 -9.92
CA PHE A 227 -12.65 3.14 -10.07
C PHE A 227 -11.20 3.58 -9.78
N GLY A 228 -10.32 2.67 -9.37
CA GLY A 228 -8.95 3.03 -9.03
C GLY A 228 -8.22 1.94 -8.27
N GLY A 229 -6.95 2.18 -8.03
CA GLY A 229 -6.11 1.33 -7.20
C GLY A 229 -4.62 1.46 -7.49
N LYS A 230 -3.82 0.88 -6.61
CA LYS A 230 -2.37 0.89 -6.66
C LYS A 230 -1.81 -0.46 -6.23
N THR A 231 -0.92 -1.01 -7.06
CA THR A 231 -0.15 -2.21 -6.77
C THR A 231 1.18 -1.87 -6.10
N GLY A 232 1.76 -2.86 -5.40
CA GLY A 232 3.13 -2.82 -4.92
C GLY A 232 3.76 -4.20 -4.85
N PHE A 233 5.08 -4.23 -4.98
CA PHE A 233 5.89 -5.41 -4.76
C PHE A 233 7.31 -5.01 -4.35
N THR A 234 7.83 -5.66 -3.31
CA THR A 234 9.26 -5.76 -2.98
C THR A 234 9.51 -7.14 -2.39
N ASP A 235 10.77 -7.54 -2.25
CA ASP A 235 11.11 -8.81 -1.62
C ASP A 235 10.66 -8.88 -0.15
N LEU A 236 10.66 -7.76 0.56
CA LEU A 236 10.21 -7.66 1.95
C LEU A 236 8.69 -7.64 2.05
N ALA A 237 8.01 -6.80 1.26
CA ALA A 237 6.56 -6.63 1.29
C ALA A 237 5.78 -7.80 0.69
N LYS A 238 6.42 -8.56 -0.21
CA LYS A 238 5.73 -9.41 -1.20
C LYS A 238 4.71 -8.56 -1.97
N LYS A 239 3.61 -9.13 -2.47
CA LYS A 239 2.60 -8.36 -3.19
C LYS A 239 1.75 -7.53 -2.22
N THR A 240 1.49 -6.28 -2.58
CA THR A 240 0.53 -5.40 -1.90
C THR A 240 -0.41 -4.78 -2.92
N TYR A 241 -1.62 -4.46 -2.48
CA TYR A 241 -2.64 -3.82 -3.30
C TYR A 241 -3.57 -2.97 -2.44
N VAL A 242 -4.01 -1.83 -2.97
CA VAL A 242 -5.20 -1.13 -2.48
C VAL A 242 -6.00 -0.64 -3.68
N GLY A 243 -7.31 -0.79 -3.66
CA GLY A 243 -8.17 -0.36 -4.75
C GLY A 243 -9.64 -0.54 -4.41
N GLY A 244 -10.52 -0.20 -5.35
CA GLY A 244 -11.94 -0.25 -5.06
C GLY A 244 -12.83 -0.25 -6.30
N ALA A 245 -14.09 -0.57 -6.04
CA ALA A 245 -15.13 -0.62 -7.05
C ALA A 245 -16.45 -0.08 -6.52
N GLN A 246 -17.35 0.24 -7.44
CA GLN A 246 -18.69 0.71 -7.15
C GLN A 246 -19.74 -0.16 -7.87
N ARG A 247 -20.79 -0.53 -7.15
CA ARG A 247 -22.00 -1.16 -7.69
C ARG A 247 -23.23 -0.61 -6.96
N ASP A 248 -24.29 -0.29 -7.70
CA ASP A 248 -25.58 0.16 -7.16
C ASP A 248 -25.46 1.26 -6.07
N GLY A 249 -24.62 2.25 -6.33
CA GLY A 249 -24.38 3.37 -5.42
C GLY A 249 -23.66 3.01 -4.11
N ARG A 250 -23.03 1.83 -4.00
CA ARG A 250 -22.14 1.47 -2.90
C ARG A 250 -20.71 1.46 -3.40
N ARG A 251 -19.78 2.10 -2.69
CA ARG A 251 -18.35 2.13 -3.02
C ARG A 251 -17.58 1.32 -1.98
N LEU A 252 -16.84 0.31 -2.41
CA LEU A 252 -16.02 -0.52 -1.54
C LEU A 252 -14.54 -0.33 -1.85
N VAL A 253 -13.71 -0.37 -0.81
CA VAL A 253 -12.25 -0.41 -0.87
C VAL A 253 -11.76 -1.74 -0.30
N VAL A 254 -10.78 -2.34 -0.97
CA VAL A 254 -10.04 -3.51 -0.52
C VAL A 254 -8.55 -3.16 -0.44
N ALA A 255 -7.89 -3.56 0.64
CA ALA A 255 -6.43 -3.53 0.73
C ALA A 255 -5.91 -4.93 1.07
N LEU A 256 -4.87 -5.37 0.36
CA LEU A 256 -4.24 -6.69 0.46
C LEU A 256 -2.75 -6.51 0.72
N MET A 257 -2.19 -7.26 1.68
CA MET A 257 -0.78 -7.18 2.04
C MET A 257 -0.16 -8.56 2.24
N TYR A 258 1.16 -8.60 2.01
CA TYR A 258 2.04 -9.70 2.37
C TYR A 258 1.60 -11.07 1.84
N GLY A 259 1.65 -11.25 0.53
CA GLY A 259 1.23 -12.50 -0.10
C GLY A 259 1.86 -12.68 -1.48
N LEU A 260 1.72 -13.90 -2.00
CA LEU A 260 2.25 -14.31 -3.29
C LEU A 260 1.18 -15.11 -4.03
N ASP A 261 1.04 -14.85 -5.33
CA ASP A 261 0.08 -15.58 -6.16
C ASP A 261 0.30 -17.09 -6.03
N LYS A 262 -0.80 -17.84 -5.99
CA LYS A 262 -0.82 -19.30 -6.00
C LYS A 262 -1.43 -19.78 -7.32
N PRO A 263 -1.16 -21.02 -7.76
CA PRO A 263 -1.85 -21.58 -8.92
C PRO A 263 -3.38 -21.49 -8.76
N GLY A 264 -4.03 -20.78 -9.68
CA GLY A 264 -5.49 -20.57 -9.65
C GLY A 264 -6.00 -19.53 -8.64
N GLN A 265 -5.12 -18.83 -7.90
CA GLN A 265 -5.50 -17.77 -6.96
C GLN A 265 -4.49 -16.63 -7.02
N THR A 266 -4.78 -15.62 -7.83
CA THR A 266 -3.98 -14.40 -7.91
C THR A 266 -4.50 -13.34 -6.93
N TYR A 267 -3.68 -12.31 -6.69
CA TYR A 267 -4.11 -11.09 -5.97
C TYR A 267 -5.35 -10.43 -6.60
N TRP A 268 -5.48 -10.50 -7.93
CA TRP A 268 -6.64 -9.97 -8.61
C TRP A 268 -7.89 -10.80 -8.33
N ASP A 269 -7.77 -12.13 -8.34
CA ASP A 269 -8.88 -13.03 -8.03
C ASP A 269 -9.37 -12.81 -6.60
N GLN A 270 -8.45 -12.64 -5.65
CA GLN A 270 -8.82 -12.33 -4.26
C GLN A 270 -9.46 -10.95 -4.11
N ALA A 271 -8.91 -9.90 -4.75
CA ALA A 271 -9.51 -8.56 -4.70
C ALA A 271 -10.94 -8.57 -5.27
N MET A 272 -11.15 -9.22 -6.42
CA MET A 272 -12.46 -9.35 -7.05
C MET A 272 -13.42 -10.19 -6.19
N GLY A 273 -12.96 -11.32 -5.64
CA GLY A 273 -13.76 -12.18 -4.75
C GLY A 273 -14.20 -11.47 -3.46
N LEU A 274 -13.31 -10.68 -2.84
CA LEU A 274 -13.65 -9.87 -1.68
C LEU A 274 -14.66 -8.78 -2.03
N LEU A 275 -14.46 -8.07 -3.16
CA LEU A 275 -15.41 -7.06 -3.60
C LEU A 275 -16.79 -7.68 -3.92
N ASP A 276 -16.83 -8.82 -4.63
CA ASP A 276 -18.07 -9.54 -4.93
C ASP A 276 -18.78 -9.97 -3.64
N TRP A 277 -18.04 -10.55 -2.68
CA TRP A 277 -18.57 -10.90 -1.37
C TRP A 277 -19.14 -9.66 -0.64
N GLY A 278 -18.42 -8.54 -0.66
CA GLY A 278 -18.84 -7.29 0.00
C GLY A 278 -20.10 -6.68 -0.60
N PHE A 279 -20.23 -6.68 -1.92
CA PHE A 279 -21.44 -6.21 -2.60
C PHE A 279 -22.65 -7.10 -2.33
N ALA A 280 -22.45 -8.39 -2.03
CA ALA A 280 -23.50 -9.29 -1.62
C ALA A 280 -23.95 -9.10 -0.16
N GLN A 281 -23.18 -8.38 0.67
CA GLN A 281 -23.56 -8.14 2.07
C GLN A 281 -24.59 -7.01 2.20
N PRO A 282 -25.57 -7.13 3.12
CA PRO A 282 -26.46 -6.03 3.44
C PRO A 282 -25.67 -4.81 3.97
N ARG A 283 -26.18 -3.60 3.68
CA ARG A 283 -25.62 -2.35 4.24
C ARG A 283 -25.84 -2.30 5.75
N GLY A 284 -24.91 -1.70 6.50
CA GLY A 284 -24.97 -1.61 7.96
C GLY A 284 -24.55 -2.89 8.71
N ASN A 285 -24.14 -3.94 7.99
CA ASN A 285 -23.55 -5.13 8.59
C ASN A 285 -22.02 -5.00 8.59
N SER A 286 -21.46 -4.63 9.74
CA SER A 286 -20.04 -4.28 9.87
C SER A 286 -19.41 -4.90 11.12
N ILE A 287 -18.11 -5.15 11.06
CA ILE A 287 -17.28 -5.59 12.20
C ILE A 287 -16.54 -4.44 12.90
N GLY A 288 -16.65 -3.22 12.38
CA GLY A 288 -15.97 -2.04 12.90
C GLY A 288 -16.02 -0.86 11.93
N THR A 289 -15.19 0.15 12.16
CA THR A 289 -15.05 1.32 11.28
C THR A 289 -13.58 1.69 11.07
N LEU A 290 -13.27 2.23 9.88
CA LEU A 290 -11.99 2.85 9.52
C LEU A 290 -11.66 4.06 10.39
#